data_AF-A0AAE0NSF0-F1
#
_entry.id   AF-A0AAE0NSF0-F1
#
_cell.length_a   1.000
_cell.length_b   1.000
_cell.length_c   1.000
_cell.angle_alpha   90.00
_cell.angle_beta   90.00
_cell.angle_gamma   90.00
#
_symmetry.space_group_name_H-M   'P 1'
#
loop_
_entity.id
_entity.type
_entity.pdbx_description
1 polymer ?
#
loop_
_entity_poly.entity_id
_entity_poly.type
_entity_poly.pdbx_seq_one_letter_code
_entity_poly.pdbx_strand_id
1 'polypeptide(L)'
;MKLNAIISTRPRDGLYAEAAALDAERSTTGPRSRLHGIPIVVKDLICTPSFGMETTSGSLALKGLNASQDSPIATMLKAAGCILIGKSNLSKWANSKGVGVTSGWSAVGGQTQSPYIKDGVDLGEKWIGHSTPGGSSSGSAAAAAAGFAPPCIGTEADGSIVQPAIRAALHATKGAVGNVSMVGTQLGGAAFDSAGPMAKSMEDCADIMEIFLPGRDIRFNQQTLILNLSTTSSIDMRDGEYDNSLRHFCLSMRDGIEKCLAESKSDLIMASGESLLPAIAAAAGYPIAKILARNGEEKMFEVMSA
;
A
#
# COMPACT_ATOMS: atom_id res chain seq x y z
N MET A 1 12.72 -0.51 -20.49
CA MET A 1 11.38 -0.97 -20.04
C MET A 1 10.49 0.24 -19.80
N LYS A 2 9.22 0.21 -20.22
CA LYS A 2 8.26 1.30 -20.00
C LYS A 2 7.25 0.88 -18.92
N LEU A 3 7.33 1.48 -17.73
CA LEU A 3 6.54 1.05 -16.57
C LEU A 3 5.06 1.42 -16.64
N ASN A 4 4.71 2.54 -17.30
CA ASN A 4 3.36 3.12 -17.29
C ASN A 4 2.78 3.29 -15.86
N ALA A 5 3.64 3.61 -14.89
CA ALA A 5 3.27 3.70 -13.48
C ALA A 5 2.54 5.00 -13.11
N ILE A 6 2.69 6.06 -13.91
CA ILE A 6 2.13 7.41 -13.66
C ILE A 6 1.15 7.74 -14.79
N ILE A 7 -0.02 8.29 -14.44
CA ILE A 7 -1.08 8.67 -15.39
C ILE A 7 -1.21 10.19 -15.56
N SER A 8 -0.88 10.95 -14.51
CA SER A 8 -0.91 12.41 -14.50
C SER A 8 0.25 12.92 -13.65
N THR A 9 0.86 14.02 -14.06
CA THR A 9 1.97 14.66 -13.35
C THR A 9 1.57 16.06 -12.94
N ARG A 10 1.99 16.49 -11.75
CA ARG A 10 1.73 17.86 -11.30
C ARG A 10 2.39 18.89 -12.24
N PRO A 11 1.72 20.01 -12.60
CA PRO A 11 2.34 21.09 -13.34
C PRO A 11 3.60 21.62 -12.64
N ARG A 12 4.68 21.80 -13.40
CA ARG A 12 6.02 22.09 -12.87
C ARG A 12 6.08 23.37 -12.06
N ASP A 13 5.47 24.45 -12.54
CA ASP A 13 5.60 25.77 -11.90
C ASP A 13 5.05 25.77 -10.47
N GLY A 14 3.83 25.22 -10.29
CA GLY A 14 3.22 25.08 -8.97
C GLY A 14 3.92 24.05 -8.07
N LEU A 15 4.54 23.03 -8.65
CA LEU A 15 5.33 22.03 -7.92
C LEU A 15 6.62 22.62 -7.37
N TYR A 16 7.40 23.32 -8.20
CA TYR A 16 8.68 23.91 -7.79
C TYR A 16 8.49 25.08 -6.82
N ALA A 17 7.43 25.87 -6.99
CA ALA A 17 7.10 26.93 -6.04
C ALA A 17 6.77 26.36 -4.64
N GLU A 18 6.02 25.26 -4.57
CA GLU A 18 5.72 24.58 -3.28
C GLU A 18 6.98 24.00 -2.64
N ALA A 19 7.86 23.37 -3.43
CA ALA A 19 9.13 22.85 -2.92
C ALA A 19 10.01 23.96 -2.32
N ALA A 20 10.19 25.08 -3.04
CA ALA A 20 10.96 26.21 -2.57
C ALA A 20 10.36 26.85 -1.30
N ALA A 21 9.04 26.90 -1.20
CA ALA A 21 8.35 27.38 0.00
C ALA A 21 8.59 26.44 1.20
N LEU A 22 8.56 25.12 1.00
CA LEU A 22 8.84 24.14 2.06
C LEU A 22 10.31 24.16 2.49
N ASP A 23 11.25 24.43 1.58
CA ASP A 23 12.66 24.64 1.93
C ASP A 23 12.85 25.87 2.82
N ALA A 24 12.23 27.00 2.43
CA ALA A 24 12.25 28.23 3.22
C ALA A 24 11.62 28.02 4.60
N GLU A 25 10.46 27.35 4.65
CA GLU A 25 9.79 27.02 5.90
C GLU A 25 10.66 26.14 6.80
N ARG A 26 11.26 25.09 6.25
CA ARG A 26 12.15 24.20 7.01
C ARG A 26 13.30 24.96 7.65
N SER A 27 13.84 25.97 6.96
CA SER A 27 14.94 26.80 7.47
C SER A 27 14.52 27.83 8.52
N THR A 28 13.25 28.24 8.55
CA THR A 28 12.77 29.36 9.39
C THR A 28 11.93 28.91 10.57
N THR A 29 11.01 27.96 10.37
CA THR A 29 10.09 27.46 11.40
C THR A 29 10.31 25.99 11.72
N GLY A 30 11.14 25.29 10.93
CA GLY A 30 11.35 23.86 11.05
C GLY A 30 10.36 23.03 10.23
N PRO A 31 10.51 21.69 10.20
CA PRO A 31 9.65 20.80 9.42
C PRO A 31 8.28 20.61 10.08
N ARG A 32 7.21 20.53 9.27
CA ARG A 32 5.84 20.23 9.74
C ARG A 32 5.67 18.79 10.20
N SER A 33 6.43 17.88 9.62
CA SER A 33 6.44 16.46 9.93
C SER A 33 7.78 15.84 9.53
N ARG A 34 7.95 14.55 9.84
CA ARG A 34 9.10 13.77 9.36
C ARG A 34 9.16 13.66 7.84
N LEU A 35 8.03 13.87 7.17
CA LEU A 35 7.88 13.81 5.72
C LEU A 35 7.86 15.20 5.06
N HIS A 36 8.30 16.24 5.77
CA HIS A 36 8.38 17.60 5.22
C HIS A 36 9.33 17.67 4.01
N GLY A 37 8.81 18.09 2.86
CA GLY A 37 9.51 18.15 1.58
C GLY A 37 9.58 16.81 0.83
N ILE A 38 8.99 15.74 1.37
CA ILE A 38 9.06 14.41 0.73
C ILE A 38 8.05 14.30 -0.42
N PRO A 39 8.49 13.88 -1.62
CA PRO A 39 7.60 13.68 -2.76
C PRO A 39 6.72 12.44 -2.59
N ILE A 40 5.44 12.56 -2.93
CA ILE A 40 4.43 11.49 -2.84
C ILE A 40 3.72 11.33 -4.19
N VAL A 41 3.53 10.09 -4.61
CA VAL A 41 2.59 9.74 -5.69
C VAL A 41 1.32 9.17 -5.06
N VAL A 42 0.16 9.61 -5.52
CA VAL A 42 -1.13 9.12 -5.03
C VAL A 42 -1.88 8.40 -6.15
N LYS A 43 -2.61 7.32 -5.84
CA LYS A 43 -3.40 6.59 -6.83
C LYS A 43 -4.41 7.50 -7.55
N ASP A 44 -4.63 7.29 -8.85
CA ASP A 44 -5.62 8.02 -9.66
C ASP A 44 -7.09 7.68 -9.34
N LEU A 45 -7.38 7.42 -8.06
CA LEU A 45 -8.72 7.47 -7.46
C LEU A 45 -8.85 8.64 -6.50
N ILE A 46 -7.73 9.23 -6.08
CA ILE A 46 -7.65 10.26 -5.04
C ILE A 46 -7.79 11.63 -5.69
N CYS A 47 -8.82 12.39 -5.33
CA CYS A 47 -9.07 13.74 -5.86
C CYS A 47 -8.01 14.75 -5.40
N THR A 48 -7.46 15.49 -6.38
CA THR A 48 -6.37 16.46 -6.22
C THR A 48 -6.52 17.71 -7.12
N PRO A 49 -7.74 18.27 -7.33
CA PRO A 49 -7.92 19.38 -8.27
C PRO A 49 -7.07 20.62 -7.92
N SER A 50 -6.79 20.92 -6.64
CA SER A 50 -5.97 22.10 -6.28
C SER A 50 -4.50 21.95 -6.68
N PHE A 51 -4.06 20.72 -6.96
CA PHE A 51 -2.72 20.42 -7.43
C PHE A 51 -2.61 20.46 -8.96
N GLY A 52 -3.70 20.78 -9.69
CA GLY A 52 -3.71 20.78 -11.15
C GLY A 52 -3.56 19.40 -11.77
N MET A 53 -3.94 18.34 -11.04
CA MET A 53 -3.88 16.96 -11.50
C MET A 53 -5.28 16.37 -11.60
N GLU A 54 -5.67 15.95 -12.80
CA GLU A 54 -6.93 15.23 -13.04
C GLU A 54 -7.02 13.93 -12.22
N THR A 55 -8.26 13.49 -11.94
CA THR A 55 -8.55 12.16 -11.38
C THR A 55 -9.45 11.42 -12.36
N THR A 56 -8.88 10.45 -13.07
CA THR A 56 -9.61 9.79 -14.17
C THR A 56 -10.14 8.41 -13.81
N SER A 57 -9.71 7.84 -12.68
CA SER A 57 -9.94 6.44 -12.34
C SER A 57 -9.54 5.46 -13.46
N GLY A 58 -8.56 5.86 -14.28
CA GLY A 58 -8.15 5.11 -15.46
C GLY A 58 -9.20 5.04 -16.57
N SER A 59 -10.22 5.91 -16.54
CA SER A 59 -11.37 5.92 -17.43
C SER A 59 -11.39 7.17 -18.31
N LEU A 60 -11.47 6.97 -19.63
CA LEU A 60 -11.66 8.07 -20.59
C LEU A 60 -12.94 8.88 -20.34
N ALA A 61 -13.95 8.29 -19.67
CA ALA A 61 -15.19 8.99 -19.31
C ALA A 61 -14.98 10.14 -18.30
N LEU A 62 -13.90 10.09 -17.52
CA LEU A 62 -13.56 11.12 -16.54
C LEU A 62 -12.41 12.02 -17.00
N LYS A 63 -11.84 11.76 -18.19
CA LYS A 63 -10.73 12.55 -18.72
C LYS A 63 -11.20 13.97 -19.02
N GLY A 64 -10.43 14.98 -18.58
CA GLY A 64 -10.80 16.38 -18.69
C GLY A 64 -11.86 16.85 -17.69
N LEU A 65 -12.36 15.97 -16.81
CA LEU A 65 -13.23 16.36 -15.69
C LEU A 65 -12.38 16.62 -14.45
N ASN A 66 -12.63 17.74 -13.79
CA ASN A 66 -12.00 18.08 -12.51
C ASN A 66 -12.97 17.82 -11.37
N ALA A 67 -12.46 17.19 -10.31
CA ALA A 67 -13.19 17.09 -9.06
C ALA A 67 -13.44 18.50 -8.47
N SER A 68 -14.50 18.64 -7.67
CA SER A 68 -14.85 19.92 -7.05
C SER A 68 -13.90 20.32 -5.91
N GLN A 69 -13.24 19.35 -5.28
CA GLN A 69 -12.36 19.58 -4.12
C GLN A 69 -11.31 18.48 -3.98
N ASP A 70 -10.25 18.78 -3.23
CA ASP A 70 -9.26 17.79 -2.82
C ASP A 70 -9.86 16.77 -1.83
N SER A 71 -9.39 15.53 -1.94
CA SER A 71 -9.64 14.51 -0.94
C SER A 71 -8.98 14.86 0.41
N PRO A 72 -9.54 14.43 1.55
CA PRO A 72 -8.88 14.56 2.85
C PRO A 72 -7.48 13.90 2.87
N ILE A 73 -7.28 12.81 2.13
CA ILE A 73 -5.96 12.18 1.97
C ILE A 73 -4.94 13.19 1.41
N ALA A 74 -5.29 13.88 0.32
CA ALA A 74 -4.41 14.86 -0.31
C ALA A 74 -4.17 16.09 0.59
N THR A 75 -5.20 16.56 1.30
CA THR A 75 -5.06 17.72 2.18
C THR A 75 -4.23 17.40 3.42
N MET A 76 -4.36 16.21 4.02
CA MET A 76 -3.55 15.77 5.15
C MET A 76 -2.06 15.65 4.77
N LEU A 77 -1.75 15.06 3.61
CA LEU A 77 -0.37 14.97 3.11
C LEU A 77 0.24 16.36 2.91
N LYS A 78 -0.50 17.28 2.27
CA LYS A 78 -0.05 18.66 2.08
C LYS A 78 0.13 19.40 3.41
N ALA A 79 -0.78 19.20 4.37
CA ALA A 79 -0.68 19.79 5.71
C ALA A 79 0.56 19.29 6.45
N ALA A 80 0.93 18.02 6.30
CA ALA A 80 2.16 17.45 6.84
C ALA A 80 3.45 17.90 6.11
N GLY A 81 3.33 18.73 5.07
CA GLY A 81 4.47 19.23 4.29
C GLY A 81 4.97 18.25 3.22
N CYS A 82 4.19 17.21 2.87
CA CYS A 82 4.52 16.34 1.74
C CYS A 82 4.22 17.05 0.41
N ILE A 83 4.96 16.68 -0.64
CA ILE A 83 4.82 17.25 -1.98
C ILE A 83 4.16 16.22 -2.90
N LEU A 84 2.90 16.42 -3.29
CA LEU A 84 2.27 15.52 -4.27
C LEU A 84 2.83 15.82 -5.67
N ILE A 85 3.47 14.83 -6.31
CA ILE A 85 4.16 15.01 -7.59
C ILE A 85 3.41 14.41 -8.79
N GLY A 86 2.49 13.48 -8.54
CA GLY A 86 1.79 12.78 -9.61
C GLY A 86 0.70 11.83 -9.13
N LYS A 87 -0.06 11.35 -10.12
CA LYS A 87 -1.12 10.37 -9.98
C LYS A 87 -0.65 9.04 -10.56
N SER A 88 -0.75 7.97 -9.79
CA SER A 88 -0.36 6.65 -10.29
C SER A 88 -1.40 6.09 -11.25
N ASN A 89 -0.95 5.31 -12.22
CA ASN A 89 -1.83 4.41 -12.95
C ASN A 89 -2.37 3.32 -12.02
N LEU A 90 -3.38 2.59 -12.49
CA LEU A 90 -4.18 1.66 -11.71
C LEU A 90 -4.87 0.66 -12.62
N SER A 91 -5.47 -0.38 -12.04
CA SER A 91 -6.56 -1.06 -12.74
C SER A 91 -7.78 -0.15 -12.82
N LYS A 92 -8.27 0.09 -14.04
CA LYS A 92 -9.42 0.98 -14.30
C LYS A 92 -10.61 0.69 -13.37
N TRP A 93 -11.19 1.74 -12.79
CA TRP A 93 -12.26 1.69 -11.78
C TRP A 93 -11.96 0.75 -10.60
N ALA A 94 -10.70 0.65 -10.15
CA ALA A 94 -10.31 -0.22 -9.05
C ALA A 94 -10.62 -1.72 -9.28
N ASN A 95 -10.45 -2.23 -10.50
CA ASN A 95 -10.89 -3.57 -10.98
C ASN A 95 -12.40 -3.71 -11.25
N SER A 96 -13.23 -2.68 -11.09
CA SER A 96 -14.68 -2.78 -11.32
C SER A 96 -15.11 -2.66 -12.79
N LYS A 97 -14.18 -2.71 -13.76
CA LYS A 97 -14.52 -2.58 -15.19
C LYS A 97 -15.15 -3.85 -15.80
N GLY A 98 -14.84 -5.03 -15.25
CA GLY A 98 -15.30 -6.32 -15.76
C GLY A 98 -14.34 -7.47 -15.43
N VAL A 99 -14.79 -8.70 -15.70
CA VAL A 99 -14.02 -9.93 -15.47
C VAL A 99 -12.95 -10.10 -16.57
N GLY A 100 -11.77 -10.59 -16.20
CA GLY A 100 -10.70 -10.91 -17.15
C GLY A 100 -9.88 -9.70 -17.62
N VAL A 101 -10.04 -8.53 -17.01
CA VAL A 101 -9.17 -7.37 -17.25
C VAL A 101 -7.87 -7.56 -16.47
N THR A 102 -6.75 -7.49 -17.17
CA THR A 102 -5.41 -7.59 -16.57
C THR A 102 -5.19 -6.49 -15.53
N SER A 103 -4.70 -6.88 -14.35
CA SER A 103 -4.35 -5.92 -13.30
C SER A 103 -3.34 -4.88 -13.77
N GLY A 104 -3.55 -3.63 -13.39
CA GLY A 104 -2.70 -2.50 -13.76
C GLY A 104 -2.99 -1.92 -15.15
N TRP A 105 -3.99 -2.45 -15.87
CA TRP A 105 -4.46 -1.84 -17.12
C TRP A 105 -5.49 -0.74 -16.87
N SER A 106 -5.29 0.40 -17.54
CA SER A 106 -6.34 1.40 -17.71
C SER A 106 -6.39 1.98 -19.12
N ALA A 107 -7.54 2.54 -19.50
CA ALA A 107 -7.72 3.14 -20.82
C ALA A 107 -6.93 4.45 -20.99
N VAL A 108 -6.59 5.11 -19.88
CA VAL A 108 -5.87 6.39 -19.87
C VAL A 108 -4.35 6.16 -19.76
N GLY A 109 -3.92 5.29 -18.85
CA GLY A 109 -2.51 5.05 -18.54
C GLY A 109 -1.89 3.83 -19.22
N GLY A 110 -2.70 2.98 -19.86
CA GLY A 110 -2.24 1.72 -20.45
C GLY A 110 -1.92 0.64 -19.41
N GLN A 111 -1.17 -0.38 -19.81
CA GLN A 111 -0.75 -1.49 -18.95
C GLN A 111 0.45 -1.10 -18.10
N THR A 112 0.25 -1.02 -16.78
CA THR A 112 1.34 -0.92 -15.80
C THR A 112 2.20 -2.18 -15.86
N GLN A 113 3.53 -2.03 -15.83
CA GLN A 113 4.50 -3.12 -15.79
C GLN A 113 5.18 -3.17 -14.43
N SER A 114 5.52 -4.37 -13.96
CA SER A 114 6.34 -4.53 -12.75
C SER A 114 7.81 -4.18 -13.05
N PRO A 115 8.50 -3.45 -12.16
CA PRO A 115 9.94 -3.22 -12.25
C PRO A 115 10.81 -4.50 -12.26
N TYR A 116 10.25 -5.63 -11.82
CA TYR A 116 10.97 -6.89 -11.66
C TYR A 116 10.71 -7.91 -12.79
N ILE A 117 9.87 -7.54 -13.77
CA ILE A 117 9.49 -8.44 -14.88
C ILE A 117 10.01 -7.85 -16.19
N LYS A 118 11.03 -8.48 -16.76
CA LYS A 118 11.76 -7.97 -17.93
C LYS A 118 10.90 -7.91 -19.21
N ASP A 119 10.13 -8.97 -19.46
CA ASP A 119 9.39 -9.14 -20.72
C ASP A 119 7.97 -8.55 -20.66
N GLY A 120 7.62 -7.93 -19.54
CA GLY A 120 6.33 -7.35 -19.26
C GLY A 120 5.23 -8.38 -18.97
N VAL A 121 3.99 -7.91 -18.91
CA VAL A 121 2.82 -8.74 -18.62
C VAL A 121 2.52 -9.70 -19.77
N ASP A 122 2.55 -10.99 -19.46
CA ASP A 122 2.10 -12.07 -20.34
C ASP A 122 0.58 -12.29 -20.15
N LEU A 123 -0.18 -12.04 -21.22
CA LEU A 123 -1.64 -12.17 -21.25
C LEU A 123 -2.11 -13.62 -21.34
N GLY A 124 -1.21 -14.57 -21.64
CA GLY A 124 -1.48 -16.00 -21.59
C GLY A 124 -1.48 -16.58 -20.17
N GLU A 125 -0.97 -15.82 -19.19
CA GLU A 125 -0.97 -16.25 -17.79
C GLU A 125 -2.35 -16.10 -17.13
N LYS A 126 -2.52 -16.82 -16.02
CA LYS A 126 -3.65 -16.60 -15.10
C LYS A 126 -3.64 -15.14 -14.60
N TRP A 127 -4.77 -14.62 -14.16
CA TRP A 127 -4.90 -13.24 -13.67
C TRP A 127 -3.95 -12.87 -12.50
N ILE A 128 -3.56 -13.87 -11.68
CA ILE A 128 -2.50 -13.78 -10.65
C ILE A 128 -1.13 -14.28 -11.14
N GLY A 129 -0.88 -14.23 -12.45
CA GLY A 129 0.31 -14.71 -13.16
C GLY A 129 1.65 -14.26 -12.57
N HIS A 130 2.77 -14.82 -13.02
CA HIS A 130 4.07 -14.35 -12.54
C HIS A 130 4.31 -12.89 -12.99
N SER A 131 3.95 -12.59 -14.23
CA SER A 131 4.19 -11.31 -14.88
C SER A 131 3.27 -10.16 -14.43
N THR A 132 2.16 -10.47 -13.74
CA THR A 132 1.18 -9.46 -13.31
C THR A 132 1.78 -8.49 -12.27
N PRO A 133 1.54 -7.17 -12.39
CA PRO A 133 1.97 -6.21 -11.37
C PRO A 133 1.10 -6.26 -10.09
N GLY A 134 0.09 -7.14 -10.03
CA GLY A 134 -0.97 -7.07 -9.02
C GLY A 134 -1.82 -5.82 -9.19
N GLY A 135 -2.89 -5.66 -8.41
CA GLY A 135 -3.77 -4.49 -8.53
C GLY A 135 -4.81 -4.41 -7.43
N SER A 136 -5.57 -3.32 -7.34
CA SER A 136 -5.68 -2.27 -8.35
C SER A 136 -4.69 -1.10 -8.24
N SER A 137 -3.91 -0.97 -7.16
CA SER A 137 -2.93 0.12 -6.99
C SER A 137 -1.57 -0.16 -7.67
N SER A 138 -1.61 -0.77 -8.85
CA SER A 138 -0.42 -1.27 -9.57
C SER A 138 0.61 -0.18 -9.86
N GLY A 139 0.15 1.00 -10.30
CA GLY A 139 1.05 2.12 -10.60
C GLY A 139 1.73 2.66 -9.36
N SER A 140 1.04 2.74 -8.21
CA SER A 140 1.64 3.19 -6.95
C SER A 140 2.75 2.24 -6.50
N ALA A 141 2.54 0.93 -6.60
CA ALA A 141 3.57 -0.05 -6.28
C ALA A 141 4.75 0.00 -7.26
N ALA A 142 4.47 0.07 -8.57
CA ALA A 142 5.53 0.19 -9.58
C ALA A 142 6.34 1.48 -9.44
N ALA A 143 5.69 2.60 -9.11
CA ALA A 143 6.32 3.90 -8.88
C ALA A 143 7.22 3.89 -7.65
N ALA A 144 6.75 3.35 -6.52
CA ALA A 144 7.56 3.22 -5.30
C ALA A 144 8.77 2.32 -5.52
N ALA A 145 8.58 1.12 -6.10
CA ALA A 145 9.67 0.19 -6.37
C ALA A 145 10.73 0.79 -7.31
N ALA A 146 10.29 1.46 -8.38
CA ALA A 146 11.17 2.13 -9.35
C ALA A 146 11.79 3.45 -8.83
N GLY A 147 11.43 3.92 -7.64
CA GLY A 147 12.00 5.12 -7.02
C GLY A 147 11.47 6.44 -7.56
N PHE A 148 10.23 6.48 -8.07
CA PHE A 148 9.60 7.73 -8.50
C PHE A 148 9.17 8.61 -7.31
N ALA A 149 8.80 7.97 -6.20
CA ALA A 149 8.57 8.59 -4.89
C ALA A 149 8.91 7.56 -3.80
N PRO A 150 9.40 7.97 -2.60
CA PRO A 150 9.78 7.01 -1.57
C PRO A 150 8.55 6.28 -0.99
N PRO A 151 7.47 6.97 -0.55
CA PRO A 151 6.16 6.35 -0.38
C PRO A 151 5.19 6.71 -1.53
N CYS A 152 4.35 5.75 -1.89
CA CYS A 152 3.20 5.97 -2.76
C CYS A 152 1.92 5.56 -2.05
N ILE A 153 0.81 6.25 -2.32
CA ILE A 153 -0.48 5.97 -1.70
C ILE A 153 -1.33 5.11 -2.62
N GLY A 154 -1.84 4.01 -2.08
CA GLY A 154 -2.85 3.17 -2.73
C GLY A 154 -4.21 3.27 -2.05
N THR A 155 -5.19 2.60 -2.64
CA THR A 155 -6.49 2.35 -2.01
C THR A 155 -6.83 0.87 -2.11
N GLU A 156 -7.51 0.36 -1.10
CA GLU A 156 -7.87 -1.04 -0.99
C GLU A 156 -9.29 -1.25 -0.48
N ALA A 157 -10.08 -1.98 -1.26
CA ALA A 157 -11.24 -2.70 -0.79
C ALA A 157 -10.83 -4.13 -0.39
N ASP A 158 -10.21 -4.83 -1.34
CA ASP A 158 -9.82 -6.25 -1.22
C ASP A 158 -8.48 -6.46 -1.93
N GLY A 159 -7.38 -6.45 -1.17
CA GLY A 159 -6.02 -6.73 -1.67
C GLY A 159 -5.36 -5.64 -2.53
N SER A 160 -6.04 -4.54 -2.87
CA SER A 160 -5.57 -3.56 -3.85
C SER A 160 -4.37 -2.70 -3.45
N ILE A 161 -3.90 -2.74 -2.20
CA ILE A 161 -2.63 -2.20 -1.71
C ILE A 161 -1.65 -3.37 -1.50
N VAL A 162 -2.03 -4.39 -0.74
CA VAL A 162 -1.10 -5.46 -0.34
C VAL A 162 -0.66 -6.34 -1.51
N GLN A 163 -1.57 -6.68 -2.43
CA GLN A 163 -1.25 -7.52 -3.59
C GLN A 163 -0.21 -6.86 -4.51
N PRO A 164 -0.39 -5.61 -5.01
CA PRO A 164 0.63 -4.99 -5.84
C PRO A 164 1.93 -4.69 -5.07
N ALA A 165 1.88 -4.42 -3.76
CA ALA A 165 3.09 -4.24 -2.94
C ALA A 165 3.95 -5.51 -2.87
N ILE A 166 3.34 -6.67 -2.61
CA ILE A 166 4.04 -7.97 -2.60
C ILE A 166 4.72 -8.22 -3.95
N ARG A 167 4.03 -7.92 -5.06
CA ARG A 167 4.58 -8.08 -6.42
C ARG A 167 5.70 -7.10 -6.76
N ALA A 168 5.78 -5.99 -6.02
CA ALA A 168 6.78 -4.95 -6.19
C ALA A 168 7.87 -4.98 -5.09
N ALA A 169 7.90 -6.02 -4.26
CA ALA A 169 8.84 -6.14 -3.14
C ALA A 169 8.84 -4.91 -2.22
N LEU A 170 7.64 -4.45 -1.83
CA LEU A 170 7.44 -3.30 -0.97
C LEU A 170 6.80 -3.69 0.37
N HIS A 171 7.04 -2.85 1.37
CA HIS A 171 6.22 -2.80 2.58
C HIS A 171 4.92 -2.06 2.27
N ALA A 172 3.83 -2.44 2.93
CA ALA A 172 2.55 -1.80 2.74
C ALA A 172 1.67 -1.89 3.98
N THR A 173 0.77 -0.94 4.14
CA THR A 173 -0.24 -0.95 5.20
C THR A 173 -1.58 -0.51 4.63
N LYS A 174 -2.63 -1.28 4.90
CA LYS A 174 -4.01 -0.82 4.71
C LYS A 174 -4.51 -0.27 6.04
N GLY A 175 -4.96 0.98 6.07
CA GLY A 175 -5.63 1.51 7.25
C GLY A 175 -6.86 0.67 7.61
N ALA A 176 -7.19 0.55 8.89
CA ALA A 176 -8.46 -0.04 9.28
C ALA A 176 -9.62 0.72 8.60
N VAL A 177 -10.69 0.02 8.22
CA VAL A 177 -11.82 0.67 7.54
C VAL A 177 -12.43 1.72 8.47
N GLY A 178 -12.75 2.88 7.90
CA GLY A 178 -13.28 4.03 8.64
C GLY A 178 -12.22 4.90 9.32
N ASN A 179 -10.96 4.45 9.43
CA ASN A 179 -9.89 5.24 10.05
C ASN A 179 -9.33 6.32 9.10
N VAL A 180 -9.28 6.03 7.79
CA VAL A 180 -8.86 7.01 6.78
C VAL A 180 -10.09 7.46 6.00
N SER A 181 -10.30 8.78 5.91
CA SER A 181 -11.44 9.31 5.16
C SER A 181 -11.30 9.05 3.67
N MET A 182 -12.26 8.33 3.12
CA MET A 182 -12.34 8.00 1.69
C MET A 182 -13.15 9.02 0.87
N VAL A 183 -13.51 10.17 1.47
CA VAL A 183 -14.18 11.27 0.75
C VAL A 183 -13.29 11.77 -0.39
N GLY A 184 -13.88 12.04 -1.56
CA GLY A 184 -13.11 12.44 -2.74
C GLY A 184 -12.24 11.30 -3.28
N THR A 185 -12.64 10.04 -3.02
CA THR A 185 -12.13 8.87 -3.72
C THR A 185 -13.28 8.11 -4.35
N GLN A 186 -13.01 7.42 -5.47
CA GLN A 186 -14.00 6.50 -6.01
C GLN A 186 -14.05 5.24 -5.15
N LEU A 187 -15.25 4.93 -4.64
CA LEU A 187 -15.49 3.80 -3.75
C LEU A 187 -15.79 2.52 -4.55
N GLY A 188 -15.22 1.40 -4.13
CA GLY A 188 -15.65 0.05 -4.53
C GLY A 188 -16.76 -0.47 -3.60
N GLY A 189 -16.70 -0.10 -2.32
CA GLY A 189 -17.69 -0.38 -1.30
C GLY A 189 -17.26 0.18 0.06
N ALA A 190 -18.08 1.07 0.64
CA ALA A 190 -17.73 1.80 1.87
C ALA A 190 -17.42 0.91 3.09
N ALA A 191 -17.89 -0.34 3.09
CA ALA A 191 -17.61 -1.32 4.14
C ALA A 191 -16.19 -1.91 4.08
N PHE A 192 -15.47 -1.71 2.96
CA PHE A 192 -14.16 -2.33 2.70
C PHE A 192 -13.09 -1.30 2.35
N ASP A 193 -13.50 -0.19 1.74
CA ASP A 193 -12.58 0.81 1.22
C ASP A 193 -11.77 1.48 2.33
N SER A 194 -10.45 1.47 2.12
CA SER A 194 -9.48 2.19 2.91
C SER A 194 -8.32 2.65 2.03
N ALA A 195 -7.43 3.46 2.60
CA ALA A 195 -6.21 3.92 1.95
C ALA A 195 -4.99 3.59 2.80
N GLY A 196 -3.82 3.63 2.17
CA GLY A 196 -2.58 3.44 2.89
C GLY A 196 -1.34 3.43 1.99
N PRO A 197 -0.17 3.47 2.61
CA PRO A 197 1.11 3.59 1.93
C PRO A 197 1.63 2.25 1.38
N MET A 198 2.46 2.38 0.35
CA MET A 198 3.43 1.38 -0.11
C MET A 198 4.79 2.06 -0.19
N ALA A 199 5.81 1.48 0.44
CA ALA A 199 7.14 2.07 0.56
C ALA A 199 8.24 1.00 0.66
N LYS A 200 9.50 1.42 0.57
CA LYS A 200 10.65 0.51 0.67
C LYS A 200 10.99 0.14 2.13
N SER A 201 10.48 0.90 3.10
CA SER A 201 10.67 0.65 4.53
C SER A 201 9.31 0.62 5.26
N MET A 202 9.25 -0.04 6.41
CA MET A 202 8.05 -0.05 7.24
C MET A 202 7.90 1.28 8.00
N GLU A 203 9.02 1.97 8.26
CA GLU A 203 9.10 3.29 8.87
C GLU A 203 8.41 4.34 7.99
N ASP A 204 8.64 4.32 6.68
CA ASP A 204 7.96 5.23 5.73
C ASP A 204 6.45 4.96 5.70
N CYS A 205 6.05 3.69 5.80
CA CYS A 205 4.63 3.32 5.93
C CYS A 205 4.04 3.86 7.24
N ALA A 206 4.75 3.72 8.37
CA ALA A 206 4.30 4.21 9.66
C ALA A 206 4.16 5.74 9.68
N ASP A 207 5.12 6.47 9.11
CA ASP A 207 5.09 7.94 9.02
C ASP A 207 3.89 8.44 8.21
N ILE A 208 3.53 7.76 7.12
CA ILE A 208 2.30 8.10 6.37
C ILE A 208 1.04 7.76 7.18
N MET A 209 1.02 6.62 7.86
CA MET A 209 -0.14 6.24 8.67
C MET A 209 -0.36 7.21 9.84
N GLU A 210 0.70 7.77 10.42
CA GLU A 210 0.63 8.80 11.47
C GLU A 210 -0.04 10.07 10.94
N ILE A 211 0.25 10.48 9.70
CA ILE A 211 -0.43 11.60 9.03
C ILE A 211 -1.93 11.32 8.87
N PHE A 212 -2.31 10.10 8.50
CA PHE A 212 -3.72 9.73 8.30
C PHE A 212 -4.47 9.55 9.62
N LEU A 213 -3.76 9.28 10.73
CA LEU A 213 -4.33 8.96 12.04
C LEU A 213 -3.72 9.86 13.12
N PRO A 214 -3.94 11.18 13.03
CA PRO A 214 -3.31 12.14 13.94
C PRO A 214 -3.61 11.79 15.40
N GLY A 215 -2.57 11.84 16.24
CA GLY A 215 -2.65 11.53 17.66
C GLY A 215 -2.51 10.05 18.02
N ARG A 216 -2.27 9.17 17.05
CA ARG A 216 -1.83 7.79 17.32
C ARG A 216 -0.32 7.69 17.12
N ASP A 217 0.39 7.16 18.11
CA ASP A 217 1.80 6.77 17.94
C ASP A 217 1.84 5.38 17.26
N ILE A 218 2.19 5.37 15.98
CA ILE A 218 2.19 4.18 15.11
C ILE A 218 3.63 3.72 14.84
N ARG A 219 4.63 4.47 15.29
CA ARG A 219 6.02 4.07 15.10
C ARG A 219 6.31 2.86 15.97
N PHE A 220 6.85 1.84 15.30
CA PHE A 220 7.41 0.66 15.94
C PHE A 220 8.52 1.10 16.89
N ASN A 221 8.30 0.99 18.19
CA ASN A 221 9.37 0.85 19.14
C ASN A 221 9.41 -0.64 19.54
N GLN A 222 10.60 -1.23 19.71
CA GLN A 222 10.72 -2.65 20.03
C GLN A 222 9.99 -3.04 21.33
N GLN A 223 9.79 -2.11 22.26
CA GLN A 223 8.99 -2.30 23.48
C GLN A 223 7.48 -2.34 23.21
N THR A 224 6.96 -1.68 22.17
CA THR A 224 5.53 -1.71 21.82
C THR A 224 5.09 -3.05 21.24
N LEU A 225 6.00 -3.82 20.63
CA LEU A 225 5.74 -5.21 20.24
C LEU A 225 5.44 -6.08 21.47
N ILE A 226 6.16 -5.84 22.57
CA ILE A 226 6.04 -6.60 23.83
C ILE A 226 4.80 -6.16 24.64
N LEU A 227 4.37 -4.91 24.52
CA LEU A 227 3.21 -4.38 25.26
C LEU A 227 1.85 -4.93 24.80
N ASN A 228 1.73 -5.41 23.57
CA ASN A 228 0.51 -6.12 23.12
C ASN A 228 0.61 -7.64 23.26
N LEU A 229 1.81 -8.22 23.27
CA LEU A 229 2.02 -9.64 23.54
C LEU A 229 1.78 -10.02 25.02
N SER A 230 2.00 -9.08 25.95
CA SER A 230 1.79 -9.31 27.39
C SER A 230 0.35 -9.11 27.85
N THR A 231 -0.50 -8.44 27.04
CA THR A 231 -1.91 -8.16 27.39
C THR A 231 -2.91 -9.04 26.63
N THR A 232 -2.52 -9.62 25.50
CA THR A 232 -3.21 -10.80 24.96
C THR A 232 -2.70 -12.03 25.71
N SER A 233 -3.56 -12.65 26.52
CA SER A 233 -3.32 -13.99 27.06
C SER A 233 -2.65 -14.87 26.00
N SER A 234 -1.49 -15.44 26.31
CA SER A 234 -0.73 -16.36 25.45
C SER A 234 -1.69 -17.34 24.76
N ILE A 235 -1.93 -17.15 23.47
CA ILE A 235 -2.63 -18.13 22.64
C ILE A 235 -1.55 -19.08 22.16
N ASP A 236 -1.22 -20.05 23.01
CA ASP A 236 -0.32 -21.15 22.68
C ASP A 236 -1.06 -22.12 21.75
N MET A 237 -0.69 -22.19 20.48
CA MET A 237 -1.22 -23.20 19.56
C MET A 237 -0.43 -24.49 19.71
N ARG A 238 -1.13 -25.61 19.76
CA ARG A 238 -0.49 -26.93 19.73
C ARG A 238 0.16 -27.14 18.36
N ASP A 239 1.30 -27.82 18.29
CA ASP A 239 2.06 -28.06 17.06
C ASP A 239 1.18 -28.51 15.86
N GLY A 240 0.19 -29.38 16.10
CA GLY A 240 -0.71 -29.85 15.04
C GLY A 240 -1.67 -28.79 14.45
N GLU A 241 -1.99 -27.74 15.20
CA GLU A 241 -2.82 -26.60 14.73
C GLU A 241 -1.97 -25.61 13.93
N TYR A 242 -0.71 -25.41 14.33
CA TYR A 242 0.30 -24.69 13.56
C TYR A 242 0.57 -25.39 12.23
N ASP A 243 0.87 -26.69 12.26
CA ASP A 243 1.16 -27.48 11.07
C ASP A 243 -0.02 -27.54 10.09
N ASN A 244 -1.26 -27.56 10.58
CA ASN A 244 -2.45 -27.48 9.72
C ASN A 244 -2.65 -26.10 9.09
N SER A 245 -2.43 -25.02 9.84
CA SER A 245 -2.52 -23.64 9.31
C SER A 245 -1.41 -23.38 8.29
N LEU A 246 -0.18 -23.82 8.60
CA LEU A 246 0.95 -23.77 7.68
C LEU A 246 0.71 -24.64 6.44
N ARG A 247 0.12 -25.82 6.59
CA ARG A 247 -0.24 -26.68 5.45
C ARG A 247 -1.32 -26.05 4.58
N HIS A 248 -2.34 -25.41 5.15
CA HIS A 248 -3.36 -24.70 4.38
C HIS A 248 -2.77 -23.48 3.64
N PHE A 249 -1.85 -22.78 4.29
CA PHE A 249 -1.08 -21.68 3.70
C PHE A 249 -0.23 -22.17 2.53
N CYS A 250 0.57 -23.21 2.75
CA CYS A 250 1.39 -23.84 1.72
C CYS A 250 0.56 -24.32 0.52
N LEU A 251 -0.63 -24.91 0.77
CA LEU A 251 -1.55 -25.34 -0.30
C LEU A 251 -2.10 -24.19 -1.15
N SER A 252 -2.09 -22.96 -0.65
CA SER A 252 -2.56 -21.77 -1.35
C SER A 252 -1.43 -20.91 -1.94
N MET A 253 -0.17 -21.34 -1.78
CA MET A 253 1.03 -20.64 -2.21
C MET A 253 1.67 -21.29 -3.44
N ARG A 254 2.55 -20.54 -4.11
CA ARG A 254 3.41 -21.07 -5.19
C ARG A 254 4.68 -21.63 -4.57
N ASP A 255 5.23 -22.70 -5.14
CA ASP A 255 6.47 -23.39 -4.73
C ASP A 255 7.65 -22.43 -4.39
N GLY A 256 7.71 -21.27 -5.04
CA GLY A 256 8.75 -20.26 -4.79
C GLY A 256 8.71 -19.62 -3.40
N ILE A 257 7.56 -19.55 -2.73
CA ILE A 257 7.47 -18.91 -1.41
C ILE A 257 7.85 -19.90 -0.30
N GLU A 258 7.52 -21.18 -0.47
CA GLU A 258 8.01 -22.25 0.40
C GLU A 258 9.55 -22.29 0.40
N LYS A 259 10.15 -22.14 -0.78
CA LYS A 259 11.61 -22.01 -0.93
C LYS A 259 12.17 -20.82 -0.15
N CYS A 260 11.56 -19.63 -0.28
CA CYS A 260 12.01 -18.44 0.46
C CYS A 260 11.97 -18.65 1.98
N LEU A 261 10.90 -19.24 2.51
CA LEU A 261 10.76 -19.52 3.94
C LEU A 261 11.80 -20.54 4.43
N ALA A 262 12.02 -21.60 3.65
CA ALA A 262 13.02 -22.62 3.94
C ALA A 262 14.46 -22.06 3.94
N GLU A 263 14.78 -21.17 2.99
CA GLU A 263 16.11 -20.57 2.86
C GLU A 263 16.38 -19.46 3.89
N SER A 264 15.37 -18.67 4.26
CA SER A 264 15.53 -17.55 5.21
C SER A 264 15.53 -17.98 6.67
N LYS A 265 15.18 -19.24 6.97
CA LYS A 265 14.96 -19.75 8.34
C LYS A 265 14.01 -18.85 9.15
N SER A 266 13.07 -18.19 8.48
CA SER A 266 12.13 -17.26 9.11
C SER A 266 10.86 -18.02 9.49
N ASP A 267 10.38 -17.82 10.71
CA ASP A 267 9.06 -18.30 11.11
C ASP A 267 7.97 -17.40 10.50
N LEU A 268 6.87 -18.02 10.07
CA LEU A 268 5.76 -17.32 9.44
C LEU A 268 4.76 -16.87 10.52
N ILE A 269 4.72 -15.57 10.79
CA ILE A 269 3.65 -14.98 11.62
C ILE A 269 2.43 -14.75 10.72
N MET A 270 1.52 -15.72 10.68
CA MET A 270 0.28 -15.63 9.91
C MET A 270 -0.83 -14.92 10.67
N ALA A 271 -1.29 -13.77 10.18
CA ALA A 271 -2.62 -13.26 10.47
C ALA A 271 -3.63 -13.89 9.48
N SER A 272 -4.61 -14.65 9.97
CA SER A 272 -5.43 -15.55 9.15
C SER A 272 -6.25 -14.83 8.07
N GLY A 273 -5.99 -15.15 6.79
CA GLY A 273 -6.78 -14.71 5.63
C GLY A 273 -7.40 -15.86 4.82
N GLU A 274 -7.44 -17.07 5.37
CA GLU A 274 -7.54 -18.31 4.58
C GLU A 274 -8.94 -18.77 4.16
N SER A 275 -9.98 -17.97 4.38
CA SER A 275 -11.27 -18.22 3.72
C SER A 275 -11.89 -16.94 3.22
N LEU A 276 -12.90 -17.07 2.36
CA LEU A 276 -13.63 -15.92 1.82
C LEU A 276 -14.16 -15.02 2.96
N LEU A 277 -14.57 -15.59 4.10
CA LEU A 277 -15.01 -14.81 5.26
C LEU A 277 -13.89 -13.98 5.91
N PRO A 278 -12.73 -14.53 6.30
CA PRO A 278 -11.56 -13.77 6.74
C PRO A 278 -11.02 -12.80 5.69
N ALA A 279 -10.99 -13.16 4.40
CA ALA A 279 -10.62 -12.22 3.35
C ALA A 279 -11.60 -11.03 3.30
N ILE A 280 -12.92 -11.30 3.33
CA ILE A 280 -13.98 -10.28 3.43
C ILE A 280 -13.87 -9.47 4.72
N ALA A 281 -13.56 -10.10 5.86
CA ALA A 281 -13.46 -9.41 7.13
C ALA A 281 -12.16 -8.56 7.24
N ALA A 282 -11.05 -9.00 6.63
CA ALA A 282 -9.80 -8.24 6.56
C ALA A 282 -9.93 -7.08 5.56
N ALA A 283 -10.55 -7.36 4.41
CA ALA A 283 -11.04 -6.35 3.47
C ALA A 283 -11.92 -5.32 4.22
N ALA A 284 -12.82 -5.77 5.11
CA ALA A 284 -13.71 -4.91 5.90
C ALA A 284 -13.04 -4.24 7.11
N GLY A 285 -11.73 -4.41 7.28
CA GLY A 285 -10.98 -3.75 8.35
C GLY A 285 -11.23 -4.30 9.74
N TYR A 286 -11.83 -5.49 9.86
CA TYR A 286 -11.83 -6.22 11.12
C TYR A 286 -10.40 -6.68 11.43
N PRO A 287 -9.94 -6.53 12.69
CA PRO A 287 -8.66 -7.09 13.10
C PRO A 287 -8.77 -8.61 13.06
N ILE A 288 -8.27 -9.21 11.99
CA ILE A 288 -8.10 -10.67 11.88
C ILE A 288 -6.64 -11.01 12.11
N ALA A 289 -6.13 -10.64 13.28
CA ALA A 289 -4.80 -11.03 13.71
C ALA A 289 -4.94 -12.08 14.81
N LYS A 290 -4.61 -13.33 14.48
CA LYS A 290 -3.97 -14.23 15.44
C LYS A 290 -2.48 -14.13 15.13
N ILE A 291 -1.67 -13.69 16.08
CA ILE A 291 -0.21 -13.81 15.97
C ILE A 291 0.11 -15.23 16.40
N LEU A 292 0.67 -16.03 15.51
CA LEU A 292 0.96 -17.44 15.74
C LEU A 292 2.49 -17.60 15.81
N ALA A 293 3.02 -17.82 17.00
CA ALA A 293 4.42 -18.14 17.24
C ALA A 293 4.53 -19.61 17.67
N ARG A 294 5.54 -20.33 17.17
CA ARG A 294 5.76 -21.73 17.53
C ARG A 294 6.60 -21.80 18.81
N ASN A 295 5.99 -22.33 19.87
CA ASN A 295 6.56 -22.63 21.18
C ASN A 295 7.09 -21.42 21.97
N GLY A 296 6.58 -21.27 23.20
CA GLY A 296 6.95 -20.25 24.18
C GLY A 296 8.37 -20.36 24.75
N GLU A 297 9.38 -20.52 23.91
CA GLU A 297 10.74 -20.14 24.29
C GLU A 297 10.93 -18.66 23.95
N GLU A 298 11.07 -17.82 24.97
CA GLU A 298 11.59 -16.46 24.82
C GLU A 298 12.97 -16.52 24.15
N LYS A 299 13.02 -16.45 22.82
CA LYS A 299 14.25 -16.07 22.13
C LYS A 299 14.35 -14.55 22.18
N MET A 300 15.04 -14.07 23.21
CA MET A 300 15.70 -12.77 23.17
C MET A 300 16.56 -12.72 21.90
N PHE A 301 16.10 -11.97 20.89
CA PHE A 301 16.94 -11.61 19.76
C PHE A 301 17.97 -10.59 20.25
N GLU A 302 19.17 -11.06 20.63
CA GLU A 302 20.33 -10.17 20.75
C GLU A 302 20.62 -9.59 19.37
N VAL A 303 20.33 -8.30 19.19
CA VAL A 303 20.80 -7.56 18.02
C VAL A 303 22.30 -7.33 18.23
N MET A 304 23.14 -8.10 17.53
CA MET A 304 24.53 -7.71 17.34
C MET A 304 24.54 -6.40 16.54
N SER A 305 25.07 -5.35 17.17
CA SER A 305 25.32 -4.06 16.54
C SER A 305 26.23 -4.23 15.31
N ALA A 306 25.84 -3.65 14.19
CA ALA A 306 26.74 -3.24 13.12
C ALA A 306 26.81 -1.72 13.10
#